data_AF-X1P6W1-F1
#
_entry.id   AF-X1P6W1-F1
#
_cell.length_a   1.000
_cell.length_b   1.000
_cell.length_c   1.000
_cell.angle_alpha   90.00
_cell.angle_beta   90.00
_cell.angle_gamma   90.00
#
_symmetry.space_group_name_H-M   'P 1'
#
loop_
_entity.id
_entity.type
_entity.pdbx_description
1 polymer ?
#
loop_
_entity_poly.entity_id
_entity_poly.type
_entity_poly.pdbx_seq_one_letter_code
_entity_poly.pdbx_strand_id
1 'polypeptide(L)'
;MQDVPFDGTTIGEIIMRGNLLMKEYFKQPEETEEAFRGGWFHTGDGAVVHPDGYMEIKDRFKDIIISGGENISSVEVENTICEHPDVLEAACFV
;
A
#
# COMPACT_ATOMS: atom_id res chain seq x y z
N MET A 1 1.75 17.00 -2.27
CA MET A 1 1.23 15.93 -1.39
C MET A 1 0.20 16.56 -0.49
N GLN A 2 -0.98 15.95 -0.39
CA GLN A 2 -2.10 16.40 0.44
C GLN A 2 -2.57 15.21 1.25
N ASP A 3 -2.84 15.42 2.53
CA ASP A 3 -3.30 14.36 3.42
C ASP A 3 -4.70 13.89 3.02
N VAL A 4 -4.96 12.61 3.22
CA VAL A 4 -6.31 12.03 3.04
C VAL A 4 -7.21 12.36 4.24
N PRO A 5 -8.53 12.51 4.02
CA PRO A 5 -9.48 12.61 5.12
C PRO A 5 -9.51 11.32 5.95
N PHE A 6 -9.87 11.44 7.23
CA PHE A 6 -9.95 10.31 8.16
C PHE A 6 -11.34 9.69 8.09
N ASP A 7 -11.70 9.13 6.94
CA ASP A 7 -13.03 8.60 6.64
C ASP A 7 -13.08 7.07 6.53
N GLY A 8 -11.93 6.37 6.65
CA GLY A 8 -11.82 4.92 6.51
C GLY A 8 -12.02 4.39 5.09
N THR A 9 -12.09 5.25 4.07
CA THR A 9 -12.45 4.89 2.69
C THR A 9 -11.57 5.53 1.62
N THR A 10 -11.08 6.75 1.83
CA THR A 10 -10.21 7.45 0.87
C THR A 10 -8.80 6.88 0.95
N ILE A 11 -8.41 6.16 -0.09
CA ILE A 11 -7.07 5.54 -0.18
C ILE A 11 -6.04 6.60 -0.55
N GLY A 12 -4.95 6.65 0.22
CA GLY A 12 -3.73 7.40 -0.08
C GLY A 12 -2.48 6.51 0.03
N GLU A 13 -1.34 7.03 -0.40
CA GLU A 13 -0.05 6.35 -0.22
C GLU A 13 0.53 6.65 1.16
N ILE A 14 1.05 5.61 1.83
CA ILE A 14 1.86 5.80 3.03
C ILE A 14 3.21 6.37 2.61
N ILE A 15 3.48 7.61 3.02
CA ILE A 15 4.77 8.28 2.82
C ILE A 15 5.41 8.61 4.15
N MET A 16 6.73 8.50 4.23
CA MET A 16 7.45 8.60 5.49
C MET A 16 8.62 9.57 5.41
N ARG A 17 8.91 10.24 6.53
CA ARG A 17 10.12 11.03 6.72
C ARG A 17 10.57 10.92 8.17
N GLY A 18 11.80 10.47 8.39
CA GLY A 18 12.34 10.26 9.74
C GLY A 18 13.74 9.68 9.73
N ASN A 19 14.35 9.58 10.90
CA ASN A 19 15.71 9.09 11.11
C ASN A 19 15.86 7.57 10.98
N LEU A 20 14.76 6.82 10.97
CA LEU A 20 14.76 5.37 10.81
C LEU A 20 14.68 4.91 9.34
N LEU A 21 14.56 5.83 8.40
CA LEU A 21 14.53 5.50 6.98
C LEU A 21 15.90 5.04 6.50
N MET A 22 15.89 4.13 5.52
CA MET A 22 17.10 3.75 4.81
C MET A 22 17.74 4.98 4.14
N LYS A 23 19.05 4.92 3.91
CA LYS A 23 19.76 6.00 3.21
C LYS A 23 19.48 5.98 1.70
N GLU A 24 19.61 4.81 1.08
CA GLU A 24 19.54 4.62 -0.37
C GLU A 24 19.37 3.12 -0.68
N TYR A 25 18.88 2.81 -1.88
CA TYR A 25 19.01 1.47 -2.43
C TYR A 25 20.44 1.24 -2.92
N PHE A 26 21.00 0.07 -2.59
CA PHE A 26 22.38 -0.24 -2.93
C PHE A 26 22.60 -0.27 -4.45
N LYS A 27 23.50 0.60 -4.93
CA LYS A 27 23.86 0.76 -6.36
C LYS A 27 22.67 1.09 -7.28
N GLN A 28 21.63 1.69 -6.75
CA GLN A 28 20.38 2.01 -7.44
C GLN A 28 20.01 3.48 -7.20
N PRO A 29 20.77 4.43 -7.80
CA PRO A 29 20.59 5.86 -7.53
C PRO A 29 19.28 6.41 -8.11
N GLU A 30 18.84 5.93 -9.27
CA GLU A 30 17.60 6.39 -9.92
C GLU A 30 16.38 5.93 -9.13
N GLU A 31 16.37 4.68 -8.68
CA GLU A 31 15.31 4.11 -7.84
C GLU A 31 15.29 4.76 -6.46
N THR A 32 16.46 5.17 -5.94
CA THR A 32 16.54 5.95 -4.70
C THR A 32 15.91 7.32 -4.89
N GLU A 33 16.24 8.03 -5.96
CA GLU A 33 15.65 9.35 -6.24
C GLU A 33 14.13 9.27 -6.40
N GLU A 34 13.64 8.25 -7.12
CA GLU A 34 12.21 8.02 -7.32
C GLU A 34 11.49 7.66 -6.01
N ALA A 35 12.09 6.79 -5.19
CA ALA A 35 11.51 6.41 -3.89
C ALA A 35 11.54 7.56 -2.88
N PHE A 36 12.46 8.52 -3.01
CA PHE A 36 12.55 9.72 -2.16
C PHE A 36 11.99 10.98 -2.83
N ARG A 37 11.17 10.85 -3.88
CA ARG A 37 10.62 11.98 -4.63
C ARG A 37 9.95 13.00 -3.71
N GLY A 38 10.21 14.28 -3.92
CA GLY A 38 9.68 15.36 -3.08
C GLY A 38 10.21 15.35 -1.62
N GLY A 39 11.28 14.61 -1.32
CA GLY A 39 11.90 14.57 0.01
C GLY A 39 11.19 13.68 1.02
N TRP A 40 10.29 12.81 0.57
CA TRP A 40 9.55 11.83 1.37
C TRP A 40 9.81 10.44 0.80
N PHE A 41 9.91 9.44 1.66
CA PHE A 41 10.02 8.04 1.23
C PHE A 41 8.63 7.50 0.89
N HIS A 42 8.46 7.10 -0.36
CA HIS A 42 7.25 6.57 -0.94
C HIS A 42 7.26 5.04 -0.89
N THR A 43 6.39 4.47 -0.05
CA THR A 43 6.36 3.02 0.20
C THR A 43 5.74 2.23 -0.95
N GLY A 44 4.83 2.86 -1.71
CA GLY A 44 3.93 2.16 -2.63
C GLY A 44 2.78 1.41 -1.94
N ASP A 45 2.66 1.47 -0.62
CA ASP A 45 1.56 0.86 0.14
C ASP A 45 0.39 1.85 0.22
N GLY A 46 -0.78 1.43 -0.27
CA GLY A 46 -2.04 2.15 -0.20
C GLY A 46 -2.77 1.86 1.11
N ALA A 47 -3.22 2.91 1.79
CA ALA A 47 -3.89 2.80 3.08
C ALA A 47 -5.02 3.82 3.23
N VAL A 48 -5.92 3.53 4.17
CA VAL A 48 -6.95 4.46 4.66
C VAL A 48 -6.64 4.85 6.10
N VAL A 49 -7.15 6.01 6.51
CA VAL A 49 -7.13 6.43 7.91
C VAL A 49 -8.56 6.42 8.44
N HIS A 50 -8.81 5.63 9.48
CA HIS A 50 -10.10 5.55 10.15
C HIS A 50 -10.36 6.80 11.01
N PRO A 51 -11.62 7.12 11.35
CA PRO A 51 -11.96 8.30 12.14
C PRO A 51 -11.30 8.38 13.52
N ASP A 52 -10.87 7.25 14.08
CA ASP A 52 -10.14 7.13 15.34
C ASP A 52 -8.61 7.29 15.19
N GLY A 53 -8.14 7.49 13.96
CA GLY A 53 -6.73 7.68 13.61
C GLY A 53 -5.97 6.38 13.35
N TYR A 54 -6.62 5.22 13.41
CA TYR A 54 -5.98 3.96 13.00
C TYR A 54 -5.77 3.92 11.48
N MET A 55 -4.59 3.49 11.08
CA MET A 55 -4.28 3.24 9.67
C MET A 55 -4.47 1.77 9.34
N GLU A 56 -5.16 1.52 8.23
CA GLU A 56 -5.35 0.18 7.68
C GLU A 56 -4.72 0.12 6.29
N ILE A 57 -3.75 -0.78 6.11
CA ILE A 57 -3.13 -1.04 4.81
C ILE A 57 -4.14 -1.83 3.97
N LYS A 58 -4.46 -1.33 2.79
CA LYS A 58 -5.41 -1.96 1.87
C LYS A 58 -4.71 -2.81 0.83
N ASP A 59 -3.68 -2.29 0.16
CA ASP A 59 -2.95 -3.02 -0.88
C ASP A 59 -1.65 -2.31 -1.26
N ARG A 60 -0.84 -2.90 -2.13
CA ARG A 60 0.21 -2.20 -2.86
C ARG A 60 -0.29 -1.69 -4.20
N PHE A 61 0.05 -0.45 -4.52
CA PHE A 61 -0.28 0.13 -5.83
C PHE A 61 0.30 -0.66 -7.01
N LYS A 62 1.37 -1.44 -6.78
CA LYS A 62 2.00 -2.28 -7.81
C LYS A 62 1.37 -3.67 -7.95
N ASP A 63 0.63 -4.14 -6.94
CA ASP A 63 0.07 -5.50 -6.88
C ASP A 63 -1.45 -5.52 -7.19
N ILE A 64 -1.98 -4.42 -7.73
CA ILE A 64 -3.37 -4.31 -8.19
C ILE A 64 -3.58 -5.23 -9.40
N ILE A 65 -4.55 -6.14 -9.30
CA ILE A 65 -4.98 -6.99 -10.41
C ILE A 65 -5.92 -6.18 -11.29
N ILE A 66 -5.62 -6.07 -12.59
CA ILE A 66 -6.52 -5.43 -13.56
C ILE A 66 -7.25 -6.52 -14.35
N SER A 67 -8.56 -6.63 -14.18
CA SER A 67 -9.40 -7.58 -14.90
C SER A 67 -10.65 -6.89 -15.43
N GLY A 68 -10.91 -7.02 -16.74
CA GLY A 68 -12.07 -6.38 -17.38
C GLY A 68 -12.06 -4.84 -17.37
N GLY A 69 -10.93 -4.21 -17.04
CA GLY A 69 -10.81 -2.75 -16.86
C GLY A 69 -11.04 -2.27 -15.43
N GLU A 70 -11.35 -3.17 -14.50
CA GLU A 70 -11.52 -2.87 -13.07
C GLU A 70 -10.22 -3.16 -12.29
N ASN A 71 -9.95 -2.32 -11.29
CA ASN A 71 -8.86 -2.51 -10.35
C ASN A 71 -9.35 -3.38 -9.18
N ILE A 72 -8.76 -4.56 -9.03
CA ILE A 72 -9.11 -5.53 -8.00
C ILE A 72 -7.96 -5.59 -6.99
N SER A 73 -8.31 -5.42 -5.70
CA SER A 73 -7.34 -5.60 -4.62
C SER A 73 -7.08 -7.09 -4.40
N SER A 74 -5.82 -7.51 -4.51
CA SER A 74 -5.42 -8.90 -4.26
C SER A 74 -5.63 -9.24 -2.77
N VAL A 75 -5.24 -8.33 -1.89
CA VAL A 75 -5.39 -8.47 -0.43
C VAL A 75 -6.86 -8.59 -0.01
N GLU A 76 -7.79 -7.84 -0.62
CA GLU A 76 -9.23 -7.97 -0.31
C GLU A 76 -9.75 -9.37 -0.66
N VAL A 77 -9.37 -9.89 -1.83
CA VAL A 77 -9.78 -11.22 -2.28
C VAL A 77 -9.16 -12.30 -1.39
N GLU A 78 -7.87 -12.20 -1.08
CA GLU A 78 -7.16 -13.11 -0.18
C GLU A 78 -7.79 -13.14 1.22
N ASN A 79 -8.05 -11.97 1.81
CA ASN A 79 -8.69 -11.86 3.12
C ASN A 79 -10.08 -12.51 3.11
N THR A 80 -10.89 -12.24 2.07
CA THR A 80 -12.22 -12.85 1.91
C THR A 80 -12.14 -14.38 1.84
N ILE A 81 -11.15 -14.92 1.14
CA ILE A 81 -10.94 -16.38 1.05
C ILE A 81 -10.51 -16.94 2.42
N CYS A 82 -9.65 -16.23 3.14
CA CYS A 82 -9.18 -16.59 4.48
C CYS A 82 -10.26 -16.50 5.57
N GLU A 83 -11.42 -15.89 5.31
CA GLU A 83 -12.58 -15.97 6.23
C GLU A 83 -13.18 -17.38 6.30
N HIS A 84 -12.90 -18.26 5.33
CA HIS A 84 -13.36 -19.64 5.35
C HIS A 84 -12.60 -20.47 6.39
N PRO A 85 -13.29 -21.19 7.32
CA PRO A 85 -12.64 -21.84 8.48
C PRO A 85 -11.62 -22.92 8.12
N ASP A 86 -11.73 -23.52 6.94
CA ASP A 86 -10.81 -24.55 6.45
C ASP A 86 -9.61 -23.99 5.65
N VAL A 87 -9.52 -22.68 5.47
CA VAL A 87 -8.41 -22.02 4.75
C VAL A 87 -7.43 -21.42 5.75
N LEU A 88 -6.17 -21.84 5.65
CA LEU A 88 -5.09 -21.29 6.49
C LEU A 88 -4.53 -19.97 5.91
N GLU A 89 -4.32 -19.92 4.60
CA GLU A 89 -3.72 -18.79 3.89
C GLU A 89 -4.12 -18.86 2.41
N ALA A 90 -4.19 -17.70 1.74
CA ALA A 90 -4.49 -17.57 0.31
C ALA A 90 -3.53 -16.57 -0.34
N ALA A 91 -3.27 -16.76 -1.64
CA ALA A 91 -2.51 -15.83 -2.47
C ALA A 91 -3.19 -15.71 -3.83
N CYS A 92 -3.38 -14.48 -4.31
CA CYS A 92 -3.97 -14.15 -5.60
C CYS A 92 -2.91 -13.61 -6.55
N PHE A 93 -2.92 -14.07 -7.79
CA PHE A 93 -1.99 -13.66 -8.84
C PHE A 93 -2.71 -13.54 -10.19
N VAL A 94 -2.09 -12.78 -11.11
CA VAL A 94 -2.49 -12.65 -12.52
C VAL A 94 -1.65 -13.56 -13.41
#